data_AF-A0A7W1XAC3-F1
#
_entry.id   AF-A0A7W1XAC3-F1
#
_cell.length_a   1.000
_cell.length_b   1.000
_cell.length_c   1.000
_cell.angle_alpha   90.00
_cell.angle_beta   90.00
_cell.angle_gamma   90.00
#
_symmetry.space_group_name_H-M   'P 1'
#
loop_
_entity.id
_entity.type
_entity.pdbx_description
1 polymer ?
#
loop_
_entity_poly.entity_id
_entity_poly.type
_entity_poly.pdbx_seq_one_letter_code
_entity_poly.pdbx_strand_id
1 'polypeptide(L)'
;MKLDSRHYFVMEKLLEGMSIEQIAKQHKDKVEVSVRQLYRWQRDPDFRKCLNQMIVDSGKHRLKAVLDAAYEAAIVEKNAAMTKLILSSHGLLTPDKDAQVTVNNQIDISKLREELKNL
;
A
#
# COMPACT_ATOMS: atom_id res chain seq x y z
N MET A 1 -5.90 -9.43 16.60
CA MET A 1 -5.40 -9.80 17.94
C MET A 1 -5.33 -8.55 18.82
N LYS A 2 -5.56 -8.60 20.14
CA LYS A 2 -5.35 -7.41 20.99
C LYS A 2 -3.84 -7.17 21.17
N LEU A 3 -3.36 -6.03 20.70
CA LEU A 3 -1.96 -5.62 20.85
C LEU A 3 -1.68 -5.27 22.33
N ASP A 4 -0.53 -5.72 22.81
CA ASP A 4 -0.02 -5.45 24.16
C ASP A 4 1.42 -4.92 24.08
N SER A 5 2.02 -4.58 25.23
CA SER A 5 3.37 -4.02 25.33
C SER A 5 4.44 -4.88 24.65
N ARG A 6 4.30 -6.21 24.64
CA ARG A 6 5.26 -7.12 24.01
C ARG A 6 5.23 -6.99 22.49
N HIS A 7 4.04 -6.80 21.92
CA HIS A 7 3.90 -6.59 20.49
C HIS A 7 4.61 -5.30 20.05
N TYR A 8 4.39 -4.20 20.78
CA TYR A 8 5.06 -2.93 20.49
C TYR A 8 6.58 -3.02 20.64
N PHE A 9 7.06 -3.70 21.69
CA PHE A 9 8.50 -3.93 21.86
C PHE A 9 9.11 -4.71 20.68
N VAL A 10 8.43 -5.77 20.21
CA VAL A 10 8.89 -6.54 19.05
C VAL A 10 8.86 -5.67 17.78
N MET A 11 7.82 -4.86 17.57
CA MET A 11 7.75 -3.94 16.42
C MET A 11 8.90 -2.94 16.42
N GLU A 12 9.25 -2.37 17.58
CA GLU A 12 10.38 -1.46 17.72
C GLU A 12 11.71 -2.16 17.34
N LYS A 13 11.93 -3.38 17.82
CA LYS A 13 13.14 -4.14 17.45
C LYS A 13 13.18 -4.54 15.98
N LEU A 14 12.03 -4.79 15.37
CA LEU A 14 11.94 -5.00 13.91
C LEU A 14 12.30 -3.72 13.14
N LEU A 15 11.91 -2.54 13.63
CA LEU A 15 12.29 -1.25 13.02
C LEU A 15 13.78 -0.96 13.13
N GLU A 16 14.41 -1.38 14.22
CA GLU A 16 15.87 -1.33 14.41
C GLU A 16 16.62 -2.32 13.50
N GLY A 17 15.91 -3.17 12.74
CA GLY A 17 16.49 -4.10 11.77
C GLY A 17 16.81 -5.48 12.33
N MET A 18 16.36 -5.82 13.55
CA MET A 18 16.60 -7.14 14.13
C MET A 18 15.70 -8.21 13.49
N SER A 19 16.23 -9.42 13.31
CA SER A 19 15.43 -10.58 12.89
C SER A 19 14.59 -11.14 14.05
N ILE A 20 13.53 -11.89 13.73
CA ILE A 20 12.71 -12.55 14.75
C ILE A 20 13.52 -13.52 15.62
N GLU A 21 14.49 -14.23 15.02
CA GLU A 21 15.42 -15.10 15.75
C GLU A 21 16.30 -14.31 16.72
N GLN A 22 16.81 -13.16 16.29
CA GLN A 22 17.63 -12.29 17.12
C GLN A 22 16.81 -11.75 18.29
N ILE A 23 15.59 -11.30 18.04
CA ILE A 23 14.67 -10.81 19.08
C ILE A 23 14.38 -11.91 20.10
N ALA A 24 14.03 -13.12 19.63
CA ALA A 24 13.76 -14.25 20.51
C ALA A 24 14.98 -14.69 21.33
N LYS A 25 16.19 -14.56 20.77
CA LYS A 25 17.45 -14.94 21.44
C LYS A 25 17.91 -13.87 22.45
N GLN A 26 17.86 -12.60 22.07
CA GLN A 26 18.45 -11.48 22.82
C GLN A 26 17.45 -10.83 23.79
N HIS A 27 16.15 -10.98 23.56
CA HIS A 27 15.09 -10.35 24.34
C HIS A 27 14.06 -11.36 24.86
N LYS A 28 14.51 -12.57 25.17
CA LYS A 28 13.66 -13.66 25.68
C LYS A 28 12.84 -13.23 26.90
N ASP A 29 13.46 -12.51 27.83
CA ASP A 29 12.83 -12.09 29.10
C ASP A 29 11.79 -10.98 28.92
N LYS A 30 11.84 -10.23 27.81
CA LYS A 30 10.87 -9.16 27.52
C LYS A 30 9.70 -9.65 26.69
N VAL A 31 9.97 -10.63 25.84
CA VAL A 31 9.03 -11.12 24.83
C VAL A 31 8.24 -12.31 25.36
N GLU A 32 8.90 -13.19 26.14
CA GLU A 32 8.31 -14.34 26.82
C GLU A 32 7.44 -15.25 25.94
N VAL A 33 7.69 -15.27 24.62
CA VAL A 33 6.97 -16.12 23.68
C VAL A 33 7.94 -16.86 22.78
N SER A 34 7.47 -17.99 22.24
CA SER A 34 8.25 -18.78 21.30
C SER A 34 8.48 -18.05 19.97
N VAL A 35 9.57 -18.40 19.28
CA VAL A 35 9.87 -17.93 17.91
C VAL A 35 8.67 -18.15 16.97
N ARG A 36 8.00 -19.30 17.08
CA ARG A 36 6.80 -19.61 16.28
C ARG A 36 5.65 -18.62 16.53
N GLN A 37 5.47 -18.21 17.78
CA GLN A 37 4.45 -17.23 18.14
C GLN A 37 4.78 -15.85 17.57
N LEU A 38 6.04 -15.45 17.57
CA LEU A 38 6.49 -14.20 16.93
C LEU A 38 6.23 -14.21 15.42
N TYR A 39 6.51 -15.33 14.75
CA TYR A 39 6.16 -15.50 13.34
C TYR A 39 4.65 -15.45 13.08
N ARG A 40 3.84 -15.93 14.02
CA ARG A 40 2.38 -15.82 13.95
C ARG A 40 1.94 -14.36 14.10
N TRP A 41 2.52 -13.60 15.02
CA TRP A 41 2.26 -12.17 15.16
C TRP A 41 2.59 -11.40 13.88
N GLN A 42 3.72 -11.68 13.23
CA GLN A 42 4.06 -11.05 11.94
C GLN A 42 3.05 -11.33 10.83
N ARG A 43 2.21 -12.36 10.94
CA ARG A 43 1.15 -12.68 9.97
C ARG A 43 -0.21 -12.10 10.38
N ASP A 44 -0.34 -11.61 11.60
CA ASP A 44 -1.58 -11.01 12.10
C ASP A 44 -1.80 -9.63 11.42
N PRO A 45 -3.01 -9.36 10.89
CA PRO A 45 -3.31 -8.10 10.21
C PRO A 45 -3.16 -6.86 11.11
N ASP A 46 -3.54 -6.94 12.38
CA ASP A 46 -3.48 -5.80 13.31
C ASP A 46 -2.04 -5.46 13.64
N PHE A 47 -1.21 -6.50 13.85
CA PHE A 47 0.23 -6.34 14.04
C PHE A 47 0.90 -5.68 12.84
N ARG A 48 0.61 -6.17 11.62
CA ARG A 48 1.16 -5.59 10.38
C ARG A 48 0.74 -4.16 10.17
N LYS A 49 -0.54 -3.85 10.39
CA LYS A 49 -1.07 -2.49 10.24
C LYS A 49 -0.34 -1.52 11.18
N CYS A 50 -0.17 -1.92 12.44
CA CYS A 50 0.55 -1.11 13.43
C CYS A 50 2.03 -0.95 13.09
N LEU A 51 2.73 -2.03 12.72
CA LEU A 51 4.12 -1.98 12.29
C LEU A 51 4.31 -1.05 11.08
N ASN A 52 3.46 -1.16 10.06
CA ASN A 52 3.49 -0.28 8.90
C ASN A 52 3.27 1.17 9.27
N GLN A 53 2.34 1.45 10.20
CA GLN A 53 2.12 2.80 10.71
C GLN A 53 3.38 3.34 11.41
N MET A 54 4.04 2.54 12.24
CA MET A 54 5.31 2.93 12.88
C MET A 54 6.45 3.14 11.87
N ILE A 55 6.51 2.34 10.79
CA ILE A 55 7.46 2.57 9.68
C ILE A 55 7.19 3.92 9.03
N VAL A 56 5.93 4.21 8.72
CA VAL A 56 5.54 5.48 8.11
C VAL A 56 5.88 6.64 9.06
N ASP A 57 5.52 6.53 10.33
CA ASP A 57 5.76 7.59 11.33
C ASP A 57 7.24 7.83 11.57
N SER A 58 8.05 6.77 11.65
CA SER A 58 9.51 6.90 11.74
C SER A 58 10.11 7.45 10.44
N GLY A 59 9.54 7.17 9.28
CA GLY A 59 10.02 7.65 7.97
C GLY A 59 9.56 9.07 7.57
N LYS A 60 8.51 9.61 8.20
CA LYS A 60 7.89 10.90 7.83
C LYS A 60 8.89 12.05 7.71
N HIS A 61 9.86 12.14 8.62
CA HIS A 61 10.88 13.19 8.59
C HIS A 61 11.81 13.10 7.37
N ARG A 62 11.96 11.91 6.77
CA ARG A 62 12.77 11.68 5.56
C ARG A 62 11.97 11.84 4.28
N LEU A 63 10.64 11.95 4.37
CA LEU A 63 9.77 11.99 3.20
C LEU A 63 10.15 13.13 2.25
N LYS A 64 10.51 14.30 2.79
CA LYS A 64 11.00 15.42 1.99
C LYS A 64 12.25 15.03 1.19
N ALA A 65 13.27 14.51 1.85
CA ALA A 65 14.52 14.11 1.19
C ALA A 65 14.31 12.99 0.14
N VAL A 66 13.37 12.08 0.37
CA VAL A 66 13.00 11.04 -0.60
C VAL A 66 12.32 11.66 -1.83
N LEU A 67 11.41 12.61 -1.63
CA LEU A 67 10.77 13.33 -2.73
C LEU A 67 11.78 14.17 -3.51
N ASP A 68 12.68 14.87 -2.82
CA ASP A 68 13.75 15.67 -3.45
C ASP A 68 14.63 14.78 -4.35
N ALA A 69 15.08 13.63 -3.85
CA ALA A 69 15.83 12.66 -4.64
C ALA A 69 15.02 12.06 -5.82
N ALA A 70 13.71 11.85 -5.62
CA ALA A 70 12.83 11.38 -6.68
C ALA A 70 12.67 12.42 -7.81
N TYR A 71 12.58 13.70 -7.49
CA TYR A 71 12.58 14.77 -8.49
C TYR A 71 13.90 14.81 -9.26
N GLU A 72 15.04 14.71 -8.56
CA GLU A 72 16.35 14.66 -9.22
C GLU A 72 16.46 13.48 -10.19
N ALA A 73 16.05 12.28 -9.78
CA ALA A 73 16.05 11.11 -10.65
C ALA A 73 15.11 11.30 -11.87
N ALA A 74 13.93 11.88 -11.67
CA ALA A 74 12.99 12.17 -12.76
C ALA A 74 13.57 13.16 -13.78
N ILE A 75 14.31 14.18 -13.31
CA ILE A 75 14.87 15.25 -14.15
C ILE A 75 16.18 14.80 -14.81
N VAL A 76 17.14 14.33 -14.01
CA VAL A 76 18.52 14.06 -14.43
C VAL A 76 18.62 12.72 -15.15
N GLU A 77 18.06 11.67 -14.56
CA GLU A 77 18.09 10.32 -15.15
C GLU A 77 17.01 10.13 -16.21
N LYS A 78 16.15 11.14 -16.41
CA LYS A 78 15.01 11.11 -17.34
C LYS A 78 14.11 9.89 -17.10
N ASN A 79 13.93 9.52 -15.84
CA ASN A 79 13.15 8.35 -15.46
C ASN A 79 11.64 8.64 -15.58
N ALA A 80 11.06 8.29 -16.73
CA ALA A 80 9.65 8.53 -17.03
C ALA A 80 8.67 7.86 -16.03
N ALA A 81 9.05 6.72 -15.44
CA ALA A 81 8.22 6.07 -14.42
C ALA A 81 8.15 6.91 -13.14
N MET A 82 9.29 7.48 -12.72
CA MET A 82 9.35 8.38 -11.57
C MET A 82 8.57 9.67 -11.84
N THR A 83 8.72 10.27 -13.03
CA THR A 83 7.92 11.44 -13.45
C THR A 83 6.43 11.14 -13.39
N LYS A 84 5.98 9.99 -13.92
CA LYS A 84 4.57 9.60 -13.86
C LYS A 84 4.08 9.47 -12.42
N LEU A 85 4.86 8.85 -11.53
CA LEU A 85 4.50 8.71 -10.12
C LEU A 85 4.35 10.08 -9.42
N ILE A 86 5.28 10.99 -9.67
CA ILE A 86 5.25 12.36 -9.13
C ILE A 86 4.03 13.12 -9.64
N LEU A 87 3.76 13.09 -10.95
CA LEU A 87 2.63 13.81 -11.52
C LEU A 87 1.29 13.23 -11.03
N SER A 88 1.19 11.91 -10.91
CA SER A 88 0.02 11.25 -10.32
C SER A 88 -0.18 11.59 -8.84
N SER A 89 0.89 11.70 -8.05
CA SER A 89 0.77 12.03 -6.62
C SER A 89 0.30 13.46 -6.37
N HIS A 90 0.59 14.38 -7.29
CA HIS A 90 0.08 15.75 -7.29
C HIS A 90 -1.29 15.90 -7.98
N GLY A 91 -1.90 14.80 -8.45
CA GLY A 91 -3.19 14.85 -9.15
C GLY A 91 -3.13 15.51 -10.53
N LEU A 92 -1.93 15.68 -11.11
CA LEU A 92 -1.72 16.23 -12.45
C LEU A 92 -1.99 15.19 -13.54
N LEU A 93 -2.05 13.92 -13.18
CA LEU A 93 -2.51 12.84 -14.05
C LEU A 93 -3.80 12.28 -13.46
N THR A 94 -4.90 12.41 -14.20
CA THR A 94 -6.09 11.61 -13.92
C THR A 94 -5.77 10.15 -14.22
N PRO A 95 -6.11 9.21 -13.31
CA PRO A 95 -6.04 7.80 -13.64
C PRO A 95 -6.92 7.56 -14.88
N ASP A 96 -6.40 6.78 -15.81
CA ASP A 96 -7.15 6.33 -16.98
C ASP A 96 -8.39 5.61 -16.43
N LYS A 97 -9.53 6.29 -16.44
CA LYS A 97 -10.79 5.63 -16.15
C LYS A 97 -11.06 4.84 -17.41
N ASP A 98 -10.70 3.55 -17.40
CA ASP A 98 -11.21 2.60 -18.37
C ASP A 98 -12.70 2.86 -18.49
N ALA A 99 -13.11 3.48 -19.60
CA ALA A 99 -14.50 3.74 -19.85
C ALA A 99 -15.17 2.37 -19.89
N GLN A 100 -15.88 2.01 -18.82
CA GLN A 100 -16.79 0.88 -18.87
C GLN A 100 -17.86 1.26 -19.89
N VAL A 101 -17.63 0.88 -21.15
CA VAL A 101 -18.66 0.93 -22.19
C VAL A 101 -19.71 -0.09 -21.77
N THR A 102 -20.70 0.36 -21.00
CA THR A 102 -21.90 -0.42 -20.77
C THR A 102 -22.65 -0.46 -22.09
N VAL A 103 -22.43 -1.51 -22.88
CA VAL A 103 -23.27 -1.80 -24.05
C VAL A 103 -24.64 -2.19 -23.52
N ASN A 104 -25.54 -1.22 -23.39
CA ASN A 104 -26.95 -1.48 -23.15
C ASN A 104 -27.52 -2.16 -24.39
N ASN A 105 -27.50 -3.50 -24.40
CA ASN A 105 -28.04 -4.35 -25.46
C ASN A 105 -29.59 -4.35 -25.50
N GLN A 106 -30.25 -3.31 -24.98
CA GLN A 106 -31.69 -3.12 -25.13
C GLN A 106 -31.96 -2.43 -26.48
N ILE A 107 -31.80 -3.20 -27.55
CA ILE A 107 -32.42 -2.85 -28.83
C ILE A 107 -33.92 -3.04 -28.62
N ASP A 108 -34.65 -1.93 -28.57
CA ASP A 108 -36.10 -1.90 -28.41
C ASP A 108 -36.75 -2.29 -29.74
N ILE A 109 -36.80 -3.60 -30.03
CA ILE A 109 -37.31 -4.21 -31.28
C ILE A 109 -38.73 -3.68 -31.61
N SER A 110 -39.48 -3.30 -30.57
CA SER A 110 -40.78 -2.64 -30.62
C SER A 110 -40.77 -1.41 -31.54
N LYS A 111 -39.79 -0.51 -31.36
CA LYS A 111 -39.71 0.77 -32.08
C LYS A 111 -39.23 0.60 -33.51
N LEU A 112 -38.25 -0.29 -33.73
CA LEU A 112 -37.77 -0.61 -35.08
C LEU A 112 -38.85 -1.23 -35.96
N ARG A 113 -39.78 -1.99 -35.37
CA ARG A 113 -40.93 -2.55 -36.09
C ARG A 113 -41.99 -1.51 -36.44
N GLU A 114 -42.15 -0.44 -35.65
CA GLU A 114 -43.04 0.68 -35.99
C GLU A 114 -42.47 1.53 -37.13
N GLU A 115 -41.16 1.77 -37.14
CA GLU A 115 -40.50 2.54 -38.22
C GLU A 115 -40.56 1.80 -39.57
N LEU A 116 -40.41 0.47 -39.58
CA LEU A 116 -40.53 -0.34 -40.81
C LEU A 116 -41.96 -0.45 -41.35
N LYS A 117 -42.98 -0.14 -40.54
CA LYS A 117 -44.40 -0.13 -40.98
C LYS A 117 -44.80 1.17 -41.69
N ASN A 118 -44.02 2.23 -41.52
CA ASN A 118 -44.25 3.54 -42.12
C ASN A 118 -43.37 3.79 -43.37
N LEU A 119 -42.70 2.74 -43.86
CA LEU A 119 -42.02 2.66 -45.17
C LEU A 119 -42.88 1.83 -46.14
#